data_AF-V5HS16-F1
#
_entry.id   AF-V5HS16-F1
#
_cell.length_a   1.000
_cell.length_b   1.000
_cell.length_c   1.000
_cell.angle_alpha   90.00
_cell.angle_beta   90.00
_cell.angle_gamma   90.00
#
_symmetry.space_group_name_H-M   'P 1'
#
loop_
_entity.id
_entity.type
_entity.pdbx_description
1 polymer ?
#
loop_
_entity_poly.entity_id
_entity_poly.type
_entity_poly.pdbx_seq_one_letter_code
_entity_poly.pdbx_strand_id
1 'polypeptide(L)' 'PAYHCQRGIDPAGQIFCQLFGLQDVTGYHLRTCEVRCLGSARKLRLPTDVCPRSGLACTENLKQNLLKWRADM' A
#
# COMPACT_ATOMS: atom_id res chain seq x y z
N PRO A 1 -8.08 -3.75 -13.86
CA PRO A 1 -6.61 -4.03 -13.82
C PRO A 1 -5.92 -3.70 -12.47
N ALA A 2 -6.11 -2.51 -11.87
CA ALA A 2 -5.43 -2.14 -10.60
C ALA A 2 -6.10 -2.67 -9.31
N TYR A 3 -7.41 -2.97 -9.36
CA TYR A 3 -8.19 -3.44 -8.22
C TYR A 3 -7.70 -4.79 -7.64
N HIS A 4 -7.11 -5.65 -8.48
CA HIS A 4 -6.57 -6.94 -8.07
C HIS A 4 -5.27 -6.83 -7.27
N CYS A 5 -4.44 -5.82 -7.53
CA CYS A 5 -3.28 -5.57 -6.68
C CYS A 5 -3.74 -5.16 -5.29
N GLN A 6 -4.69 -4.22 -5.17
CA GLN A 6 -5.10 -3.64 -3.88
C GLN A 6 -5.67 -4.66 -2.89
N ARG A 7 -6.65 -5.48 -3.31
CA ARG A 7 -7.27 -6.48 -2.42
C ARG A 7 -6.31 -7.53 -1.89
N GLY A 8 -5.18 -7.77 -2.57
CA GLY A 8 -4.19 -8.75 -2.14
C GLY A 8 -3.30 -8.27 -0.99
N ILE A 9 -3.30 -6.97 -0.70
CA ILE A 9 -2.34 -6.33 0.22
C ILE A 9 -2.91 -6.22 1.63
N ASP A 10 -4.23 -6.11 1.77
CA ASP A 10 -4.86 -6.18 3.09
C ASP A 10 -4.56 -7.54 3.73
N PRO A 11 -4.24 -7.58 5.05
CA PRO A 11 -4.36 -6.50 6.04
C PRO A 11 -3.13 -5.57 6.19
N ALA A 12 -2.09 -5.69 5.36
CA ALA A 12 -0.84 -4.94 5.55
C ALA A 12 -1.00 -3.41 5.52
N GLY A 13 -1.86 -2.88 4.64
CA GLY A 13 -2.13 -1.44 4.63
C GLY A 13 -2.86 -0.95 5.87
N GLN A 14 -3.73 -1.79 6.45
CA GLN A 14 -4.37 -1.48 7.73
C GLN A 14 -3.33 -1.41 8.85
N ILE A 15 -2.46 -2.43 8.97
CA ILE A 15 -1.37 -2.45 9.96
C ILE A 15 -0.46 -1.23 9.78
N PHE A 16 -0.09 -0.93 8.53
CA PHE A 16 0.72 0.24 8.21
C PHE A 16 0.05 1.56 8.64
N CYS A 17 -1.25 1.74 8.40
CA CYS A 17 -1.97 2.91 8.89
C CYS A 17 -1.93 3.01 10.43
N GLN A 18 -2.12 1.88 11.12
CA GLN A 18 -2.06 1.81 12.58
C GLN A 18 -0.69 2.15 13.16
N LEU A 19 0.40 1.74 12.50
CA LEU A 19 1.78 2.10 12.89
C LEU A 19 2.03 3.62 12.84
N PHE A 20 1.29 4.37 12.02
CA PHE A 20 1.34 5.82 11.97
C PHE A 20 0.29 6.50 12.87
N GLY A 21 -0.38 5.74 13.75
CA GLY A 21 -1.42 6.24 14.66
C GLY A 21 -2.75 6.55 13.97
N LEU A 22 -2.98 5.99 12.78
CA LEU A 22 -4.23 6.14 12.02
C LEU A 22 -5.10 4.89 12.15
N GLN A 23 -6.31 4.94 11.61
CA GLN A 23 -7.27 3.83 11.71
C GLN A 23 -7.10 2.85 10.54
N ASP A 24 -8.14 2.68 9.72
CA ASP A 24 -8.16 1.70 8.64
C ASP A 24 -7.61 2.25 7.32
N VAL A 25 -7.40 1.39 6.34
CA VAL A 25 -7.08 1.79 4.98
C VAL A 25 -8.36 2.24 4.26
N THR A 26 -8.32 3.40 3.60
CA THR A 26 -9.45 3.88 2.78
C THR A 26 -9.14 3.81 1.28
N GLY A 27 -7.91 3.43 0.90
CA GLY A 27 -7.54 3.19 -0.47
C GLY A 27 -6.04 3.26 -0.74
N TYR A 28 -5.62 2.68 -1.85
CA TYR A 28 -4.24 2.69 -2.32
C TYR A 28 -4.12 3.42 -3.66
N HIS A 29 -3.07 4.22 -3.80
CA HIS A 29 -2.67 4.90 -5.02
C HIS A 29 -1.32 4.34 -5.47
N LEU A 30 -1.33 3.14 -6.05
CA LEU A 30 -0.11 2.40 -6.41
C LEU A 30 0.75 3.15 -7.46
N ARG A 31 0.13 3.95 -8.34
CA ARG A 31 0.84 4.81 -9.31
C ARG A 31 1.66 5.93 -8.65
N THR A 32 1.31 6.34 -7.43
CA THR A 32 2.07 7.33 -6.67
C THR A 32 2.76 6.71 -5.45
N CYS A 33 2.62 5.40 -5.25
CA CYS A 33 3.09 4.66 -4.09
C CYS A 33 2.53 5.24 -2.77
N GLU A 34 1.25 5.63 -2.77
CA GLU A 34 0.61 6.20 -1.60
C GLU A 34 -0.52 5.32 -1.08
N VAL A 35 -0.76 5.38 0.23
CA VAL A 35 -1.92 4.80 0.89
C VAL A 35 -2.69 5.91 1.62
N ARG A 36 -4.01 5.84 1.54
CA ARG A 36 -4.90 6.68 2.33
C ARG A 36 -5.36 5.89 3.54
N CYS A 37 -5.23 6.53 4.69
CA CYS A 37 -5.65 5.98 5.97
C CYS A 37 -6.80 6.82 6.52
N LEU A 38 -7.74 6.17 7.20
CA LEU A 38 -8.83 6.81 7.91
C LEU A 38 -8.27 7.55 9.14
N GLY A 39 -8.83 8.74 9.41
CA GLY A 39 -8.34 9.62 10.47
C GLY A 39 -7.30 10.65 10.01
N SER A 40 -6.93 10.67 8.72
CA SER A 40 -6.10 11.74 8.16
C SER A 40 -6.45 12.04 6.70
N ALA A 41 -6.43 13.32 6.33
CA ALA A 41 -6.48 13.73 4.92
C ALA A 41 -5.13 13.51 4.21
N ARG A 42 -4.05 13.29 4.97
CA ARG A 42 -2.71 13.08 4.43
C ARG A 42 -2.60 11.67 3.85
N LYS A 43 -1.96 11.60 2.68
CA LYS A 43 -1.55 10.33 2.08
C LYS A 43 -0.20 9.92 2.65
N LEU A 44 -0.08 8.67 3.09
CA LEU A 44 1.20 8.10 3.51
C LEU A 44 1.89 7.47 2.31
N ARG A 45 3.21 7.61 2.23
CA ARG A 45 3.99 6.99 1.16
C ARG A 45 4.41 5.61 1.60
N LEU A 46 4.19 4.61 0.75
CA LEU A 46 4.69 3.26 0.95
C LEU A 46 6.23 3.28 0.93
N PRO A 47 6.89 2.37 1.66
CA PRO A 47 8.34 2.24 1.62
C PRO A 47 8.84 1.98 0.19
N THR A 48 10.02 2.51 -0.14
CA THR A 48 10.59 2.40 -1.50
C THR A 48 10.84 0.95 -1.91
N ASP A 49 11.15 0.08 -0.93
CA ASP A 49 11.35 -1.36 -1.14
C ASP A 49 10.05 -2.07 -1.58
N VAL A 50 8.91 -1.53 -1.15
CA VAL A 50 7.58 -2.05 -1.49
C VAL A 50 7.11 -1.46 -2.81
N CYS A 51 7.29 -0.15 -2.98
CA CYS A 51 6.85 0.58 -4.16
C CYS A 51 7.94 1.57 -4.62
N PRO A 52 8.73 1.21 -5.64
CA PRO A 52 9.78 2.09 -6.15
C PRO A 52 9.17 3.35 -6.77
N ARG A 53 9.84 4.49 -6.56
CA ARG A 53 9.38 5.88 -6.82
C ARG A 53 8.60 6.13 -8.13
N SER A 54 8.89 5.39 -9.19
CA SER A 54 8.07 5.37 -10.41
C SER A 54 6.93 4.38 -10.18
N GLY A 55 5.79 4.87 -9.65
CA GLY A 55 4.69 3.99 -9.31
C GLY A 55 4.33 3.09 -10.49
N LEU A 56 4.57 1.80 -10.27
CA LEU A 56 4.44 0.81 -11.31
C LEU A 56 2.95 0.67 -11.63
N ALA A 57 2.62 0.43 -12.89
CA ALA A 57 1.39 -0.31 -13.17
C ALA A 57 1.38 -1.57 -12.29
N CYS A 58 0.22 -2.15 -11.98
CA CYS A 58 0.14 -3.42 -11.25
C CYS A 58 0.80 -4.53 -12.08
N THR A 59 2.12 -4.60 -12.04
CA THR A 59 2.98 -5.61 -12.66
C THR A 59 3.14 -6.75 -11.67
N GLU A 60 3.48 -7.94 -12.17
CA GLU A 60 3.68 -9.08 -11.29
C GLU A 60 4.80 -8.82 -10.26
N ASN A 61 5.83 -8.04 -10.62
CA ASN A 61 6.90 -7.65 -9.70
C ASN A 61 6.40 -6.78 -8.53
N LEU A 62 5.56 -5.77 -8.80
CA LEU A 62 4.96 -4.96 -7.75
C LEU A 62 4.07 -5.83 -6.84
N LYS A 63 3.30 -6.74 -7.44
CA LYS A 63 2.43 -7.67 -6.70
C LYS A 63 3.23 -8.58 -5.77
N GLN A 64 4.36 -9.13 -6.23
CA GLN A 64 5.25 -9.94 -5.39
C GLN A 64 5.84 -9.13 -4.23
N ASN A 65 6.31 -7.91 -4.49
CA ASN A 65 6.81 -7.02 -3.44
C ASN A 65 5.73 -6.70 -2.39
N LEU A 66 4.50 -6.44 -2.83
CA LEU A 66 3.37 -6.18 -1.95
C LEU A 66 2.94 -7.41 -1.14
N LEU A 67 2.98 -8.60 -1.73
CA LEU A 67 2.69 -9.85 -1.02
C LEU A 67 3.76 -10.16 0.03
N LYS A 68 5.03 -9.90 -0.29
CA LYS A 68 6.13 -10.01 0.66
C LYS A 68 5.95 -9.00 1.80
N TRP A 69 5.68 -7.74 1.45
CA TRP A 69 5.39 -6.70 2.42
C TRP A 69 4.24 -7.07 3.37
N ARG A 70 3.20 -7.71 2.85
CA ARG A 70 2.10 -8.23 3.66
C ARG A 70 2.51 -9.34 4.62
N ALA A 71 3.47 -10.18 4.24
CA ALA A 71 3.98 -11.22 5.13
C ALA A 71 4.89 -10.66 6.23
N ASP A 72 5.53 -9.51 5.99
CA ASP A 72 6.44 -8.85 6.93
C ASP A 72 5.72 -7.94 7.96
N MET A 73 4.43 -7.63 7.72
CA MET A 73 3.60 -6.74 8.55
C MET A 73 2.84 -7.47 9.65
#